data_AF-A0A348PR11-F1
#
_entry.id   AF-A0A348PR11-F1
#
_cell.length_a   1.000
_cell.length_b   1.000
_cell.length_c   1.000
_cell.angle_alpha   90.00
_cell.angle_beta   90.00
_cell.angle_gamma   90.00
#
_symmetry.space_group_name_H-M   'P 1'
#
loop_
_entity.id
_entity.type
_entity.pdbx_description
1 polymer ?
#
loop_
_entity_poly.entity_id
_entity_poly.type
_entity_poly.pdbx_seq_one_letter_code
_entity_poly.pdbx_strand_id
1 'polypeptide(L)'
;ESTRLKLKGSKTKIVYDFAAYFNHSNLAALVFKSQGIEVVKVPSIVPLTAHLSGVIADALMLSTPYQLDEFQYFSQFMRVGRSQQAYPKHAEYLQKYRGQSIPSVLNCIGYYSHASWIRSKEKHVESQFGLPLQEEILVKYLSSFCLRSNLKLLIFTHPRERKIQNRIEVENHYKRLVEPYVEHQIYFDELPSSEIFELAEIGVGTMSSVLFERLLCGFKTLFFTENMKSFPIPNSDIKSICAIDLITLERLLQSALGINERDFFRQKSIATYKYSSDFYSQPDDV
;
A
#
# COMPACT_ATOMS: atom_id res chain seq x y z
N GLU A 1 -46.29 7.74 4.80
CA GLU A 1 -45.24 8.38 5.61
C GLU A 1 -44.00 7.48 5.62
N SER A 2 -42.85 7.97 5.17
CA SER A 2 -41.61 7.19 5.11
C SER A 2 -41.07 6.96 6.51
N THR A 3 -40.80 5.70 6.86
CA THR A 3 -40.14 5.28 8.10
C THR A 3 -38.76 5.92 8.22
N ARG A 4 -38.68 7.10 8.83
CA ARG A 4 -37.41 7.72 9.20
C ARG A 4 -36.84 6.95 10.38
N LEU A 5 -35.81 6.14 10.15
CA LEU A 5 -34.91 5.65 11.18
C LEU A 5 -34.34 6.87 11.92
N LYS A 6 -34.94 7.24 13.06
CA LYS A 6 -34.41 8.30 13.93
C LYS A 6 -33.39 7.66 14.86
N LEU A 7 -32.12 8.07 14.76
CA LEU A 7 -31.15 7.88 15.83
C LEU A 7 -31.56 8.84 16.97
N LYS A 8 -32.57 8.44 17.75
CA LYS A 8 -33.11 9.26 18.85
C LYS A 8 -31.99 9.48 19.89
N GLY A 9 -31.71 10.75 20.20
CA GLY A 9 -30.99 11.15 21.43
C GLY A 9 -29.51 11.54 21.29
N SER A 10 -28.88 11.41 20.12
CA SER A 10 -27.47 11.82 19.98
C SER A 10 -27.32 13.28 19.57
N LYS A 11 -26.42 14.04 20.23
CA LYS A 11 -25.97 15.38 19.81
C LYS A 11 -24.89 15.31 18.70
N THR A 12 -24.71 14.14 18.08
CA THR A 12 -23.65 13.89 17.10
C THR A 12 -23.85 14.76 15.88
N LYS A 13 -22.81 15.51 15.50
CA LYS A 13 -22.80 16.36 14.30
C LYS A 13 -22.00 15.75 13.14
N ILE A 14 -21.01 14.91 13.46
CA ILE A 14 -20.06 14.33 12.50
C ILE A 14 -19.86 12.87 12.84
N VAL A 15 -19.85 12.00 11.83
CA VAL A 15 -19.46 10.59 11.92
C VAL A 15 -18.25 10.34 11.05
N TYR A 16 -17.20 9.76 11.64
CA TYR A 16 -16.04 9.25 10.93
C TYR A 16 -16.23 7.76 10.66
N ASP A 17 -16.41 7.40 9.39
CA ASP A 17 -16.60 6.03 8.95
C ASP A 17 -15.26 5.41 8.52
N PHE A 18 -14.68 4.62 9.44
CA PHE A 18 -13.45 3.85 9.21
C PHE A 18 -13.70 2.50 8.54
N ALA A 19 -14.96 2.16 8.25
CA ALA A 19 -15.38 0.91 7.62
C ALA A 19 -16.00 1.18 6.24
N ALA A 20 -15.51 2.23 5.57
CA ALA A 20 -16.05 2.76 4.33
C ALA A 20 -16.08 1.75 3.16
N TYR A 21 -15.27 0.69 3.25
CA TYR A 21 -15.17 -0.37 2.25
C TYR A 21 -16.36 -1.35 2.23
N PHE A 22 -17.24 -1.33 3.23
CA PHE A 22 -18.43 -2.18 3.21
C PHE A 22 -19.50 -1.63 2.26
N ASN A 23 -20.18 -2.52 1.52
CA ASN A 23 -21.23 -2.17 0.55
C ASN A 23 -22.35 -1.29 1.14
N HIS A 24 -22.66 -1.45 2.43
CA HIS A 24 -23.71 -0.70 3.12
C HIS A 24 -23.26 0.69 3.61
N SER A 25 -21.97 1.03 3.53
CA SER A 25 -21.44 2.30 4.01
C SER A 25 -22.06 3.50 3.26
N ASN A 26 -22.33 3.39 1.96
CA ASN A 26 -23.04 4.45 1.22
C ASN A 26 -24.49 4.63 1.68
N LEU A 27 -25.20 3.53 2.01
CA LEU A 27 -26.55 3.61 2.56
C LEU A 27 -26.54 4.27 3.95
N ALA A 28 -25.58 3.90 4.80
CA ALA A 28 -25.41 4.52 6.11
C ALA A 28 -25.16 6.03 5.97
N ALA A 29 -24.32 6.45 5.00
CA ALA A 29 -24.06 7.86 4.73
C ALA A 29 -25.34 8.64 4.40
N LEU A 30 -26.23 8.07 3.57
CA LEU A 30 -27.52 8.68 3.25
C LEU A 30 -28.43 8.81 4.48
N VAL A 31 -28.46 7.78 5.35
CA VAL A 31 -29.25 7.80 6.59
C VAL A 31 -28.75 8.89 7.54
N PHE A 32 -27.44 8.99 7.76
CA PHE A 32 -26.84 10.02 8.61
C PHE A 32 -27.10 11.43 8.06
N LYS A 33 -26.90 11.62 6.75
CA LYS A 33 -27.14 12.91 6.08
C LYS A 33 -28.60 13.35 6.19
N SER A 34 -29.56 12.42 6.11
CA SER A 34 -30.99 12.72 6.30
C SER A 34 -31.35 13.22 7.71
N GLN A 35 -30.45 13.02 8.68
CA GLN A 35 -30.58 13.48 10.06
C GLN A 35 -29.74 14.72 10.36
N GLY A 36 -29.12 15.33 9.32
CA GLY A 36 -28.24 16.49 9.48
C GLY A 36 -26.89 16.15 10.12
N ILE A 37 -26.48 14.88 10.08
CA ILE A 37 -25.17 14.41 10.55
C ILE A 37 -24.22 14.37 9.34
N GLU A 38 -23.08 15.04 9.47
CA GLU A 38 -22.02 15.03 8.48
C GLU A 38 -21.28 13.68 8.48
N VAL A 39 -20.96 13.18 7.29
CA VAL A 39 -20.27 11.90 7.12
C VAL A 39 -18.90 12.12 6.49
N VAL A 40 -17.86 11.76 7.25
CA VAL A 40 -16.47 11.74 6.79
C VAL A 40 -16.04 10.29 6.60
N LYS A 41 -15.65 9.89 5.39
CA LYS A 41 -15.14 8.54 5.13
C LYS A 41 -13.63 8.50 5.23
N VAL A 42 -13.12 7.51 5.94
CA VAL A 42 -11.69 7.34 6.23
C VAL A 42 -11.21 6.03 5.60
N PRO A 43 -10.67 6.07 4.36
CA PRO A 43 -10.12 4.88 3.71
C PRO A 43 -8.82 4.41 4.39
N SER A 44 -8.41 3.19 4.08
CA SER A 44 -7.03 2.74 4.30
C SER A 44 -6.08 3.41 3.29
N ILE A 45 -4.77 3.20 3.45
CA ILE A 45 -3.73 3.85 2.62
C ILE A 45 -3.69 3.41 1.14
N VAL A 46 -4.38 2.33 0.81
CA VAL A 46 -4.38 1.69 -0.53
C VAL A 46 -5.30 2.41 -1.52
N PRO A 47 -5.24 2.10 -2.83
CA PRO A 47 -6.11 2.69 -3.86
C PRO A 47 -7.60 2.72 -3.53
N LEU A 48 -8.26 3.85 -3.80
CA LEU A 48 -9.71 4.01 -3.75
C LEU A 48 -10.41 3.09 -4.75
N THR A 49 -9.79 2.76 -5.88
CA THR A 49 -10.37 1.86 -6.89
C THR A 49 -10.81 0.49 -6.32
N ALA A 50 -10.20 0.05 -5.21
CA ALA A 50 -10.55 -1.22 -4.58
C ALA A 50 -12.03 -1.29 -4.16
N HIS A 51 -12.52 -0.25 -3.46
CA HIS A 51 -13.85 -0.29 -2.81
C HIS A 51 -14.59 1.06 -2.82
N LEU A 52 -13.96 2.15 -3.25
CA LEU A 52 -14.39 3.51 -3.00
C LEU A 52 -14.45 4.40 -4.24
N SER A 53 -14.39 3.83 -5.45
CA SER A 53 -14.55 4.59 -6.71
C SER A 53 -15.93 5.25 -6.86
N GLY A 54 -16.97 4.74 -6.18
CA GLY A 54 -18.35 5.25 -6.20
C GLY A 54 -18.86 5.70 -4.82
N VAL A 55 -18.03 6.41 -4.07
CA VAL A 55 -18.30 6.73 -2.66
C VAL A 55 -19.27 7.91 -2.47
N ILE A 56 -20.14 7.82 -1.46
CA ILE A 56 -21.04 8.90 -1.01
C ILE A 56 -20.62 9.35 0.40
N ALA A 57 -20.30 10.63 0.58
CA ALA A 57 -19.95 11.24 1.86
C ALA A 57 -20.05 12.78 1.78
N ASP A 58 -19.95 13.48 2.92
CA ASP A 58 -19.74 14.93 2.91
C ASP A 58 -18.25 15.26 2.73
N ALA A 59 -17.37 14.47 3.33
CA ALA A 59 -15.92 14.51 3.10
C ALA A 59 -15.28 13.13 2.93
N LEU A 60 -14.20 13.07 2.17
CA LEU A 60 -13.34 11.89 2.04
C LEU A 60 -11.91 12.22 2.48
N MET A 61 -11.40 11.49 3.47
CA MET A 61 -10.00 11.63 3.87
C MET A 61 -9.10 10.92 2.85
N LEU A 62 -8.01 11.56 2.45
CA LEU A 62 -7.04 11.04 1.49
C LEU A 62 -5.68 10.95 2.18
N SER A 63 -5.10 9.77 2.21
CA SER A 63 -3.86 9.46 2.92
C SER A 63 -2.63 9.30 2.04
N THR A 64 -2.82 9.32 0.72
CA THR A 64 -1.73 9.33 -0.26
C THR A 64 -2.03 10.28 -1.41
N PRO A 65 -1.00 10.85 -2.07
CA PRO A 65 -1.20 11.60 -3.31
C PRO A 65 -1.94 10.81 -4.38
N TYR A 66 -1.71 9.49 -4.45
CA TYR A 66 -2.42 8.63 -5.39
C TYR A 66 -3.94 8.62 -5.17
N GLN A 67 -4.40 8.66 -3.92
CA GLN A 67 -5.84 8.76 -3.62
C GLN A 67 -6.42 10.11 -4.05
N LEU A 68 -5.62 11.17 -4.10
CA LEU A 68 -6.03 12.45 -4.67
C LEU A 68 -6.17 12.38 -6.19
N ASP A 69 -5.23 11.74 -6.87
CA ASP A 69 -5.34 11.47 -8.31
C ASP A 69 -6.62 10.65 -8.60
N GLU A 70 -6.90 9.61 -7.81
CA GLU A 70 -8.11 8.79 -7.94
C GLU A 70 -9.39 9.56 -7.61
N PHE A 71 -9.37 10.42 -6.59
CA PHE A 71 -10.52 11.27 -6.25
C PHE A 71 -10.92 12.17 -7.43
N GLN A 72 -9.93 12.75 -8.13
CA GLN A 72 -10.16 13.54 -9.33
C GLN A 72 -10.63 12.68 -10.49
N TYR A 73 -9.98 11.53 -10.73
CA TYR A 73 -10.29 10.62 -11.83
C TYR A 73 -11.70 10.01 -11.73
N PHE A 74 -12.14 9.65 -10.52
CA PHE A 74 -13.46 9.07 -10.27
C PHE A 74 -14.53 10.10 -9.88
N SER A 75 -14.24 11.40 -9.97
CA SER A 75 -15.13 12.49 -9.53
C SER A 75 -16.57 12.38 -10.08
N GLN A 76 -16.74 11.93 -11.32
CA GLN A 76 -18.07 11.72 -11.93
C GLN A 76 -18.90 10.62 -11.24
N PHE A 77 -18.24 9.62 -10.65
CA PHE A 77 -18.86 8.48 -9.96
C PHE A 77 -19.01 8.71 -8.45
N MET A 78 -18.29 9.69 -7.90
CA MET A 78 -18.33 10.04 -6.49
C MET A 78 -19.43 11.08 -6.20
N ARG A 79 -19.93 11.06 -4.96
CA ARG A 79 -20.81 12.09 -4.38
C ARG A 79 -20.21 12.54 -3.07
N VAL A 80 -19.13 13.30 -3.17
CA VAL A 80 -18.34 13.81 -2.05
C VAL A 80 -18.23 15.31 -2.17
N GLY A 81 -18.51 16.05 -1.09
CA GLY A 81 -18.46 17.51 -1.10
C GLY A 81 -17.04 18.07 -1.09
N ARG A 82 -16.14 17.43 -0.34
CA ARG A 82 -14.73 17.83 -0.24
C ARG A 82 -13.79 16.66 0.06
N SER A 83 -12.52 16.79 -0.28
CA SER A 83 -11.47 15.92 0.22
C SER A 83 -10.69 16.60 1.36
N GLN A 84 -10.07 15.79 2.23
CA GLN A 84 -9.16 16.26 3.26
C GLN A 84 -7.92 15.37 3.29
N GLN A 85 -6.74 15.94 3.17
CA GLN A 85 -5.49 15.18 3.28
C GLN A 85 -5.19 14.91 4.75
N ALA A 86 -4.69 13.71 5.07
CA ALA A 86 -4.29 13.34 6.41
C ALA A 86 -3.29 12.18 6.39
N TYR A 87 -2.62 11.92 7.50
CA TYR A 87 -1.90 10.66 7.65
C TYR A 87 -2.87 9.45 7.66
N PRO A 88 -2.41 8.27 7.23
CA PRO A 88 -3.22 7.07 7.30
C PRO A 88 -3.62 6.74 8.75
N LYS A 89 -4.76 6.08 8.93
CA LYS A 89 -5.32 5.75 10.26
C LYS A 89 -4.31 5.08 11.21
N HIS A 90 -3.48 4.20 10.67
CA HIS A 90 -2.46 3.44 11.41
C HIS A 90 -1.08 3.90 10.96
N ALA A 91 -0.65 5.06 11.44
CA ALA A 91 0.63 5.70 11.08
C ALA A 91 1.66 5.70 12.23
N GLU A 92 1.46 4.88 13.26
CA GLU A 92 2.30 4.84 14.46
C GLU A 92 3.76 4.52 14.14
N TYR A 93 4.00 3.72 13.08
CA TYR A 93 5.34 3.41 12.56
C TYR A 93 6.14 4.65 12.14
N LEU A 94 5.47 5.78 11.83
CA LEU A 94 6.16 7.03 11.50
C LEU A 94 6.97 7.56 12.68
N GLN A 95 6.63 7.22 13.93
CA GLN A 95 7.40 7.66 15.09
C GLN A 95 8.87 7.25 15.01
N LYS A 96 9.16 6.10 14.39
CA LYS A 96 10.53 5.63 14.16
C LYS A 96 11.27 6.48 13.13
N TYR A 97 10.62 6.83 12.02
CA TYR A 97 11.29 7.45 10.87
C TYR A 97 11.17 8.98 10.84
N ARG A 98 10.26 9.57 11.63
CA ARG A 98 10.01 11.01 11.62
C ARG A 98 11.21 11.75 12.22
N GLY A 99 11.80 12.64 11.42
CA GLY A 99 12.97 13.44 11.84
C GLY A 99 14.27 12.65 11.99
N GLN A 100 14.29 11.36 11.60
CA GLN A 100 15.49 10.52 11.65
C GLN A 100 15.89 10.11 10.23
N SER A 101 17.18 10.19 9.93
CA SER A 101 17.75 9.63 8.70
C SER A 101 18.27 8.23 8.99
N ILE A 102 17.42 7.22 8.80
CA ILE A 102 17.79 5.81 8.97
C ILE A 102 18.24 5.27 7.60
N PRO A 103 19.53 4.97 7.39
CA PRO A 103 20.01 4.49 6.11
C PRO A 103 19.54 3.06 5.86
N SER A 104 19.15 2.76 4.62
CA SER A 104 18.86 1.40 4.21
C SER A 104 20.11 0.51 4.15
N VAL A 105 19.92 -0.79 4.35
CA VAL A 105 20.91 -1.82 4.01
C VAL A 105 21.07 -1.85 2.49
N LEU A 106 22.22 -1.40 2.02
CA LEU A 106 22.57 -1.37 0.60
C LEU A 106 22.71 -2.78 0.02
N ASN A 107 22.53 -2.89 -1.30
CA ASN A 107 22.63 -4.14 -2.04
C ASN A 107 21.65 -5.22 -1.57
N CYS A 108 20.52 -4.81 -1.00
CA CYS A 108 19.46 -5.70 -0.54
C CYS A 108 18.12 -5.33 -1.18
N ILE A 109 17.52 -6.29 -1.89
CA ILE A 109 16.16 -6.18 -2.41
C ILE A 109 15.21 -6.84 -1.42
N GLY A 110 14.21 -6.09 -0.97
CA GLY A 110 13.16 -6.57 -0.08
C GLY A 110 11.92 -6.98 -0.86
N TYR A 111 11.59 -8.27 -0.90
CA TYR A 111 10.31 -8.75 -1.40
C TYR A 111 9.24 -8.74 -0.30
N TYR A 112 8.07 -8.15 -0.56
CA TYR A 112 6.94 -8.07 0.36
C TYR A 112 5.82 -9.03 -0.06
N SER A 113 5.58 -10.05 0.77
CA SER A 113 4.56 -11.08 0.53
C SER A 113 3.15 -10.64 0.94
N HIS A 114 2.15 -11.00 0.13
CA HIS A 114 0.72 -10.95 0.48
C HIS A 114 0.18 -12.26 1.05
N ALA A 115 1.02 -13.30 1.11
CA ALA A 115 0.66 -14.67 1.45
C ALA A 115 -0.52 -15.19 0.61
N SER A 116 -0.60 -14.81 -0.67
CA SER A 116 -1.69 -15.27 -1.54
C SER A 116 -1.70 -16.80 -1.70
N TRP A 117 -0.53 -17.46 -1.65
CA TRP A 117 -0.42 -18.92 -1.67
C TRP A 117 -1.05 -19.60 -0.44
N ILE A 118 -0.93 -19.01 0.76
CA ILE A 118 -1.62 -19.50 1.96
C ILE A 118 -3.13 -19.27 1.81
N ARG A 119 -3.55 -18.08 1.35
CA ARG A 119 -4.97 -17.75 1.17
C ARG A 119 -5.66 -18.69 0.18
N SER A 120 -4.95 -19.05 -0.90
CA SER A 120 -5.42 -20.02 -1.90
C SER A 120 -5.68 -21.40 -1.27
N LYS A 121 -4.80 -21.86 -0.39
CA LYS A 121 -4.98 -23.12 0.37
C LYS A 121 -6.15 -23.05 1.35
N GLU A 122 -6.34 -21.90 2.00
CA GLU A 122 -7.43 -21.64 2.94
C GLU A 122 -8.81 -21.45 2.25
N LYS A 123 -8.87 -21.53 0.90
CA LYS A 123 -10.08 -21.24 0.09
C LYS A 123 -10.67 -19.85 0.35
N HIS A 124 -9.84 -18.90 0.79
CA HIS A 124 -10.26 -17.51 0.91
C HIS A 124 -10.36 -16.86 -0.49
N VAL A 125 -11.24 -15.86 -0.61
CA VAL A 125 -11.40 -15.08 -1.84
C VAL A 125 -10.06 -14.48 -2.26
N GLU A 126 -9.72 -14.60 -3.54
CA GLU A 126 -8.50 -14.05 -4.12
C GLU A 126 -8.40 -12.54 -3.87
N SER A 127 -7.19 -12.05 -3.61
CA SER A 127 -6.93 -10.62 -3.51
C SER A 127 -7.08 -10.00 -4.89
N GLN A 128 -7.79 -8.87 -4.99
CA GLN A 128 -7.89 -8.07 -6.22
C GLN A 128 -6.52 -7.63 -6.77
N PHE A 129 -5.48 -7.64 -5.92
CA PHE A 129 -4.19 -7.03 -6.21
C PHE A 129 -2.97 -7.91 -5.94
N GLY A 130 -3.17 -9.22 -5.75
CA GLY A 130 -2.08 -10.15 -5.47
C GLY A 130 -2.52 -11.57 -5.72
N LEU A 131 -2.36 -12.03 -6.96
CA LEU A 131 -2.64 -13.41 -7.34
C LEU A 131 -1.44 -14.31 -6.96
N PRO A 132 -1.68 -15.54 -6.49
CA PRO A 132 -0.60 -16.50 -6.17
C PRO A 132 0.46 -16.62 -7.26
N LEU A 133 0.03 -16.73 -8.51
CA LEU A 133 0.94 -16.85 -9.64
C LEU A 133 1.83 -15.61 -9.83
N GLN A 134 1.30 -14.40 -9.61
CA GLN A 134 2.06 -13.16 -9.75
C GLN A 134 3.14 -13.04 -8.68
N GLU A 135 2.82 -13.42 -7.44
CA GLU A 135 3.79 -13.45 -6.35
C GLU A 135 4.91 -14.45 -6.63
N GLU A 136 4.59 -15.66 -7.10
CA GLU A 136 5.60 -16.65 -7.47
C GLU A 136 6.50 -16.18 -8.62
N ILE A 137 5.93 -15.58 -9.68
CA ILE A 137 6.69 -15.00 -10.79
C ILE A 137 7.64 -13.92 -10.28
N LEU A 138 7.14 -13.03 -9.42
CA LEU A 138 7.92 -11.93 -8.86
C LEU A 138 9.09 -12.44 -8.01
N VAL A 139 8.85 -13.35 -7.07
CA VAL A 139 9.91 -13.88 -6.19
C VAL A 139 10.99 -14.60 -6.99
N LYS A 140 10.59 -15.45 -7.95
CA LYS A 140 11.54 -16.14 -8.84
C LYS A 140 12.40 -15.13 -9.59
N TYR A 141 11.76 -14.14 -10.21
CA TYR A 141 12.47 -13.13 -10.98
C TYR A 141 13.43 -12.30 -10.11
N LEU A 142 13.00 -11.84 -8.93
CA LEU A 142 13.84 -11.09 -8.00
C LEU A 142 15.03 -11.94 -7.52
N SER A 143 14.82 -13.22 -7.27
CA SER A 143 15.89 -14.15 -6.93
C SER A 143 16.94 -14.26 -8.04
N SER A 144 16.53 -14.47 -9.29
CA SER A 144 17.46 -14.55 -10.42
C SER A 144 18.14 -13.20 -10.69
N PHE A 145 17.45 -12.08 -10.49
CA PHE A 145 18.03 -10.74 -10.59
C PHE A 145 19.10 -10.50 -9.52
N CYS A 146 18.83 -10.84 -8.26
CA CYS A 146 19.79 -10.73 -7.16
C CYS A 146 21.02 -11.59 -7.39
N LEU A 147 20.85 -12.82 -7.87
CA LEU A 147 21.97 -13.70 -8.22
C LEU A 147 22.87 -13.09 -9.31
N ARG A 148 22.28 -12.60 -10.42
CA ARG A 148 23.02 -11.97 -11.52
C ARG A 148 23.72 -10.67 -11.12
N SER A 149 23.16 -9.96 -10.15
CA SER A 149 23.63 -8.63 -9.73
C SER A 149 24.45 -8.65 -8.44
N ASN A 150 24.73 -9.84 -7.89
CA ASN A 150 25.40 -10.04 -6.61
C ASN A 150 24.76 -9.23 -5.45
N LEU A 151 23.44 -9.31 -5.34
CA LEU A 151 22.62 -8.67 -4.31
C LEU A 151 22.02 -9.70 -3.37
N LYS A 152 21.59 -9.24 -2.19
CA LYS A 152 20.85 -10.04 -1.22
C LYS A 152 19.35 -9.94 -1.47
N LEU A 153 18.63 -11.03 -1.25
CA LEU A 153 17.16 -11.05 -1.25
C LEU A 153 16.61 -11.20 0.18
N LEU A 154 15.91 -10.18 0.68
CA LEU A 154 15.19 -10.26 1.95
C LEU A 154 13.70 -10.48 1.69
N ILE A 155 13.13 -11.55 2.23
CA ILE A 155 11.72 -11.88 2.08
C ILE A 155 10.96 -11.45 3.34
N PHE A 156 10.23 -10.34 3.23
CA PHE A 156 9.30 -9.88 4.26
C PHE A 156 8.01 -10.69 4.19
N THR A 157 7.87 -11.63 5.11
CA THR A 157 6.68 -12.48 5.21
C THR A 157 5.47 -11.71 5.76
N HIS A 158 4.28 -12.07 5.28
CA HIS A 158 2.99 -11.58 5.77
C HIS A 158 2.72 -12.14 7.19
N PRO A 159 1.93 -11.46 8.05
CA PRO A 159 1.56 -11.98 9.37
C PRO A 159 0.95 -13.40 9.39
N ARG A 160 0.28 -13.79 8.30
CA ARG A 160 -0.25 -15.16 8.12
C ARG A 160 0.86 -16.21 7.96
N GLU A 161 1.97 -15.85 7.33
CA GLU A 161 3.13 -16.73 7.13
C GLU A 161 3.98 -16.84 8.41
N ARG A 162 3.98 -15.81 9.27
CA ARG A 162 4.76 -15.81 10.52
C ARG A 162 4.21 -16.69 11.63
N LYS A 163 2.99 -17.21 11.48
CA LYS A 163 2.42 -18.13 12.48
C LYS A 163 3.34 -19.34 12.63
N ILE A 164 3.65 -19.71 13.88
CA ILE A 164 4.59 -20.80 14.20
C ILE A 164 4.25 -22.09 13.43
N GLN A 165 2.96 -22.43 13.34
CA GLN A 165 2.48 -23.62 12.62
C GLN A 165 2.80 -23.62 11.11
N ASN A 166 3.04 -22.46 10.50
CA ASN A 166 3.26 -22.32 9.07
C ASN A 166 4.75 -22.26 8.71
N ARG A 167 5.65 -22.14 9.70
CA ARG A 167 7.08 -21.84 9.46
C ARG A 167 7.78 -22.79 8.50
N ILE A 168 7.67 -24.10 8.74
CA ILE A 168 8.28 -25.14 7.90
C ILE A 168 7.73 -25.07 6.47
N GLU A 169 6.44 -24.82 6.32
CA GLU A 169 5.79 -24.75 5.02
C GLU A 169 6.22 -23.50 4.23
N VAL A 170 6.36 -22.36 4.91
CA VAL A 170 6.84 -21.09 4.36
C VAL A 170 8.30 -21.22 3.91
N GLU A 171 9.16 -21.81 4.75
CA GLU A 171 10.56 -22.09 4.40
C GLU A 171 10.63 -22.98 3.16
N ASN A 172 9.84 -24.06 3.12
CA ASN A 172 9.78 -24.94 1.95
C ASN A 172 9.21 -24.26 0.71
N HIS A 173 8.25 -23.34 0.87
CA HIS A 173 7.69 -22.57 -0.24
C HIS A 173 8.78 -21.70 -0.89
N TYR A 174 9.45 -20.86 -0.11
CA TYR A 174 10.48 -19.98 -0.66
C TYR A 174 11.73 -20.73 -1.13
N LYS A 175 12.11 -21.83 -0.47
CA LYS A 175 13.20 -22.71 -0.94
C LYS A 175 12.97 -23.27 -2.35
N ARG A 176 11.71 -23.41 -2.79
CA ARG A 176 11.38 -23.84 -4.17
C ARG A 176 11.37 -22.70 -5.20
N LEU A 177 11.18 -21.46 -4.75
CA LEU A 177 11.07 -20.29 -5.63
C LEU A 177 12.41 -19.56 -5.81
N VAL A 178 13.24 -19.61 -4.77
CA VAL A 178 14.51 -18.89 -4.71
C VAL A 178 15.60 -19.73 -5.37
N GLU A 179 16.37 -19.09 -6.25
CA GLU A 179 17.50 -19.67 -6.97
C GLU A 179 18.51 -20.29 -6.01
N PRO A 180 19.11 -21.44 -6.36
CA PRO A 180 20.28 -21.94 -5.65
C PRO A 180 21.37 -20.85 -5.63
N TYR A 181 22.06 -20.73 -4.49
CA TYR A 181 23.22 -19.83 -4.30
C TYR A 181 22.95 -18.33 -4.18
N VAL A 182 21.71 -17.85 -4.34
CA VAL A 182 21.43 -16.45 -3.96
C VAL A 182 21.50 -16.31 -2.43
N GLU A 183 22.18 -15.28 -1.95
CA GLU A 183 22.12 -14.91 -0.54
C GLU A 183 20.72 -14.40 -0.24
N HIS A 184 19.98 -15.11 0.61
CA HIS A 184 18.63 -14.72 0.98
C HIS A 184 18.34 -14.94 2.46
N GLN A 185 17.38 -14.17 2.98
CA GLN A 185 16.84 -14.30 4.31
C GLN A 185 15.32 -14.25 4.25
N ILE A 186 14.66 -15.13 5.02
CA ILE A 186 13.21 -15.05 5.26
C ILE A 186 13.01 -14.40 6.62
N TYR A 187 12.33 -13.26 6.65
CA TYR A 187 12.06 -12.53 7.87
C TYR A 187 10.87 -13.16 8.62
N PHE A 188 11.13 -13.73 9.80
CA PHE A 188 10.13 -14.36 10.66
C PHE A 188 9.92 -13.64 12.00
N ASP A 189 10.65 -12.56 12.25
CA ASP A 189 10.65 -11.93 13.58
C ASP A 189 9.34 -11.16 13.87
N GLU A 190 9.20 -10.77 15.13
CA GLU A 190 7.97 -10.20 15.68
C GLU A 190 7.67 -8.79 15.16
N LEU A 191 8.70 -7.99 14.84
CA LEU A 191 8.46 -6.61 14.42
C LEU A 191 7.68 -6.56 13.10
N PRO A 192 6.63 -5.72 13.01
CA PRO A 192 5.91 -5.48 11.76
C PRO A 192 6.86 -5.01 10.67
N SER A 193 6.59 -5.36 9.41
CA SER A 193 7.40 -4.90 8.28
C SER A 193 7.48 -3.37 8.18
N SER A 194 6.47 -2.66 8.71
CA SER A 194 6.45 -1.19 8.78
C SER A 194 7.48 -0.61 9.72
N GLU A 195 8.01 -1.39 10.67
CA GLU A 195 9.00 -0.95 11.65
C GLU A 195 10.44 -1.32 11.24
N ILE A 196 10.67 -1.86 10.05
CA ILE A 196 11.98 -2.38 9.63
C ILE A 196 12.25 -2.10 8.14
N PHE A 197 11.73 -1.00 7.60
CA PHE A 197 11.88 -0.66 6.19
C PHE A 197 13.35 -0.46 5.79
N GLU A 198 14.20 -0.03 6.71
CA GLU A 198 15.63 0.14 6.46
C GLU A 198 16.37 -1.17 6.16
N LEU A 199 15.80 -2.35 6.44
CA LEU A 199 16.48 -3.63 6.20
C LEU A 199 16.64 -3.97 4.71
N ALA A 200 16.03 -3.19 3.81
CA ALA A 200 16.22 -3.31 2.36
C ALA A 200 16.43 -1.94 1.73
N GLU A 201 17.22 -1.90 0.66
CA GLU A 201 17.44 -0.71 -0.15
C GLU A 201 16.20 -0.41 -0.99
N ILE A 202 15.70 -1.40 -1.72
CA ILE A 202 14.53 -1.30 -2.57
C ILE A 202 13.50 -2.32 -2.11
N GLY A 203 12.31 -1.85 -1.77
CA GLY A 203 11.15 -2.72 -1.53
C GLY A 203 10.40 -3.00 -2.82
N VAL A 204 10.03 -4.26 -3.04
CA VAL A 204 9.27 -4.71 -4.20
C VAL A 204 8.16 -5.65 -3.76
N GLY A 205 6.98 -5.49 -4.32
CA GLY A 205 5.87 -6.41 -4.11
C GLY A 205 4.73 -6.10 -5.06
N THR A 206 3.66 -6.87 -4.99
CA THR A 206 2.39 -6.50 -5.62
C THR A 206 1.73 -5.36 -4.80
N MET A 207 0.57 -4.83 -5.20
CA MET A 207 -0.03 -3.70 -4.47
C MET A 207 -0.50 -4.12 -3.06
N SER A 208 0.16 -3.61 -2.02
CA SER A 208 -0.18 -3.77 -0.59
C SER A 208 -0.12 -2.45 0.16
N SER A 209 -0.80 -2.37 1.32
CA SER A 209 -0.66 -1.21 2.23
C SER A 209 0.78 -0.97 2.67
N VAL A 210 1.51 -2.04 3.00
CA VAL A 210 2.90 -1.93 3.52
C VAL A 210 3.86 -1.27 2.53
N LEU A 211 3.64 -1.40 1.22
CA LEU A 211 4.45 -0.69 0.22
C LEU A 211 4.10 0.80 0.16
N PHE A 212 2.83 1.19 0.35
CA PHE A 212 2.48 2.61 0.50
C PHE A 212 3.01 3.19 1.80
N GLU A 213 3.00 2.43 2.89
CA GLU A 213 3.61 2.82 4.17
C GLU A 213 5.14 3.01 3.99
N ARG A 214 5.79 2.13 3.25
CA ARG A 214 7.22 2.23 2.90
C ARG A 214 7.52 3.49 2.10
N LEU A 215 6.68 3.82 1.11
CA LEU A 215 6.77 5.08 0.35
C LEU A 215 6.58 6.30 1.24
N LEU A 216 5.61 6.24 2.15
CA LEU A 216 5.33 7.31 3.11
C LEU A 216 6.55 7.63 3.97
N CYS A 217 7.27 6.59 4.40
CA CYS A 217 8.52 6.71 5.17
C CYS A 217 9.72 7.17 4.33
N GLY A 218 9.59 7.31 3.01
CA GLY A 218 10.66 7.83 2.15
C GLY A 218 11.65 6.78 1.63
N PHE A 219 11.32 5.49 1.71
CA PHE A 219 12.16 4.42 1.18
C PHE A 219 11.83 4.12 -0.29
N LYS A 220 12.84 3.68 -1.06
CA LYS A 220 12.65 3.28 -2.46
C LYS A 220 11.71 2.07 -2.51
N THR A 221 10.69 2.18 -3.36
CA THR A 221 9.62 1.18 -3.48
C THR A 221 9.20 1.05 -4.93
N LEU A 222 9.04 -0.19 -5.39
CA LEU A 222 8.52 -0.54 -6.70
C LEU A 222 7.30 -1.46 -6.54
N PHE A 223 6.30 -1.28 -7.39
CA PHE A 223 5.14 -2.16 -7.46
C PHE A 223 5.25 -3.04 -8.69
N PHE A 224 5.03 -4.34 -8.53
CA PHE A 224 4.78 -5.24 -9.65
C PHE A 224 3.28 -5.31 -9.89
N THR A 225 2.83 -4.76 -11.02
CA THR A 225 1.41 -4.55 -11.35
C THR A 225 0.98 -5.29 -12.61
N GLU A 226 1.68 -6.36 -12.96
CA GLU A 226 1.33 -7.21 -14.10
C GLU A 226 -0.12 -7.68 -13.98
N ASN A 227 -0.88 -7.56 -15.07
CA ASN A 227 -2.31 -7.90 -15.15
C ASN A 227 -3.25 -7.15 -14.17
N MET A 228 -2.78 -6.09 -13.48
CA MET A 228 -3.63 -5.23 -12.66
C MET A 228 -4.31 -4.17 -13.53
N LYS A 229 -5.56 -4.44 -13.95
CA LYS A 229 -6.30 -3.53 -14.85
C LYS A 229 -6.69 -2.19 -14.21
N SER A 230 -6.80 -2.16 -12.89
CA SER A 230 -7.40 -1.07 -12.14
C SER A 230 -6.40 -0.28 -11.30
N PHE A 231 -5.11 -0.57 -11.44
CA PHE A 231 -4.03 0.13 -10.75
C PHE A 231 -2.72 0.05 -11.56
N PRO A 232 -2.00 1.17 -11.73
CA PRO A 232 -2.40 2.53 -11.39
C PRO A 232 -3.38 3.13 -12.41
N ILE A 233 -4.12 4.18 -12.04
CA ILE A 233 -4.94 4.95 -12.99
C ILE A 233 -4.03 5.66 -14.02
N PRO A 234 -4.53 5.94 -15.25
CA PRO A 234 -3.78 6.69 -16.24
C PRO A 234 -3.28 8.03 -15.70
N ASN A 235 -2.09 8.45 -16.14
CA ASN A 235 -1.47 9.75 -15.85
C ASN A 235 -1.17 10.07 -14.37
N SER A 236 -1.24 9.09 -13.46
CA SER A 236 -0.78 9.26 -12.08
C SER A 236 0.75 9.13 -11.96
N ASP A 237 1.34 9.89 -11.05
CA ASP A 237 2.80 9.90 -10.84
C ASP A 237 3.32 8.55 -10.31
N ILE A 238 2.50 7.81 -9.55
CA ILE A 238 2.87 6.48 -9.03
C ILE A 238 3.20 5.49 -10.15
N LYS A 239 2.69 5.70 -11.37
CA LYS A 239 2.97 4.85 -12.53
C LYS A 239 4.47 4.77 -12.83
N SER A 240 5.25 5.78 -12.47
CA SER A 240 6.71 5.83 -12.63
C SER A 240 7.47 4.73 -11.85
N ILE A 241 6.82 4.14 -10.84
CA ILE A 241 7.35 3.05 -9.99
C ILE A 241 6.53 1.76 -10.09
N CYS A 242 5.64 1.65 -11.08
CA CYS A 242 4.88 0.44 -11.37
C CYS A 242 5.47 -0.32 -12.57
N ALA A 243 5.89 -1.56 -12.34
CA ALA A 243 6.31 -2.50 -13.36
C ALA A 243 5.11 -3.32 -13.86
N ILE A 244 4.71 -3.11 -15.11
CA ILE A 244 3.61 -3.84 -15.74
C ILE A 244 4.01 -5.21 -16.29
N ASP A 245 5.31 -5.47 -16.38
CA ASP A 245 5.93 -6.71 -16.85
C ASP A 245 7.36 -6.82 -16.26
N LEU A 246 8.01 -7.97 -16.46
CA LEU A 246 9.35 -8.25 -15.95
C LEU A 246 10.45 -7.38 -16.60
N ILE A 247 10.28 -6.97 -17.86
CA ILE A 247 11.24 -6.10 -18.57
C ILE A 247 11.26 -4.71 -17.93
N THR A 248 10.07 -4.18 -17.64
CA THR A 248 9.89 -2.92 -16.95
C THR A 248 10.42 -3.00 -15.53
N LEU A 249 10.22 -4.13 -14.84
CA LEU A 249 10.78 -4.37 -13.52
C LEU A 249 12.32 -4.34 -13.53
N GLU A 250 12.97 -5.02 -14.49
CA GLU A 250 14.43 -5.00 -14.65
C GLU A 250 14.96 -3.57 -14.74
N ARG A 251 14.38 -2.78 -15.64
CA ARG A 251 14.77 -1.39 -15.87
C ARG A 251 14.56 -0.53 -14.62
N LEU A 252 13.44 -0.72 -13.91
CA LEU A 252 13.16 0.04 -12.69
C LEU A 252 14.14 -0.30 -11.58
N LEU A 253 14.45 -1.59 -11.37
CA LEU A 253 15.46 -2.05 -10.39
C LEU A 253 16.83 -1.44 -10.69
N GLN A 254 17.30 -1.56 -11.92
CA GLN A 254 18.59 -1.00 -12.36
C GLN A 254 18.64 0.52 -12.15
N SER A 255 17.57 1.24 -12.49
CA SER A 255 17.49 2.70 -12.30
C SER A 255 17.51 3.10 -10.82
N ALA A 256 16.96 2.27 -9.94
CA ALA A 256 16.80 2.58 -8.52
C ALA A 256 18.04 2.24 -7.68
N LEU A 257 18.82 1.22 -8.06
CA LEU A 257 20.06 0.82 -7.37
C LEU A 257 21.16 1.88 -7.49
N GLY A 258 21.20 2.60 -8.62
CA GLY A 258 22.29 3.55 -8.91
C GLY A 258 22.14 4.94 -8.28
N ILE A 259 21.10 5.19 -7.50
CA ILE A 259 20.75 6.55 -7.01
C ILE A 259 20.35 6.51 -5.53
N ASN A 260 20.49 7.61 -4.79
CA ASN A 260 19.97 7.70 -3.42
C ASN A 260 18.45 7.90 -3.39
N GLU A 261 17.83 7.83 -2.21
CA GLU A 261 16.38 7.99 -1.99
C GLU A 261 15.90 9.35 -2.50
N ARG A 262 16.61 10.44 -2.17
CA ARG A 262 16.23 11.79 -2.61
C ARG A 262 16.13 11.87 -4.14
N ASP A 263 17.13 11.34 -4.83
CA ASP A 263 17.17 11.33 -6.29
C ASP A 263 16.14 10.38 -6.88
N PHE A 264 15.86 9.23 -6.25
CA PHE A 264 14.77 8.33 -6.63
C PHE A 264 13.42 9.04 -6.59
N PHE A 265 13.06 9.66 -5.46
CA PHE A 265 11.77 10.35 -5.32
C PHE A 265 11.64 11.55 -6.28
N ARG A 266 12.73 12.28 -6.54
CA ARG A 266 12.74 13.41 -7.48
C ARG A 266 12.60 12.93 -8.93
N GLN A 267 13.39 11.96 -9.37
CA GLN A 267 13.37 11.47 -10.76
C GLN A 267 12.05 10.77 -11.11
N LYS A 268 11.37 10.20 -10.12
CA LYS A 268 10.08 9.53 -10.27
C LYS A 268 8.88 10.48 -10.07
N SER A 269 9.11 11.76 -9.76
CA SER A 269 8.05 12.74 -9.48
C SER A 269 7.10 12.33 -8.34
N ILE A 270 7.59 11.58 -7.35
CA ILE A 270 6.78 11.05 -6.23
C ILE A 270 7.19 11.66 -4.88
N ALA A 271 7.88 12.81 -4.87
CA ALA A 271 8.33 13.46 -3.64
C ALA A 271 7.18 13.78 -2.65
N THR A 272 5.97 14.00 -3.17
CA THR A 272 4.72 14.24 -2.42
C THR A 272 4.24 13.02 -1.63
N TYR A 273 4.76 11.82 -1.88
CA TYR A 273 4.37 10.62 -1.11
C TYR A 273 5.00 10.59 0.27
N LYS A 274 6.09 11.33 0.51
CA LYS A 274 6.78 11.33 1.79
C LYS A 274 5.97 12.05 2.86
N TYR A 275 6.04 11.56 4.10
CA TYR A 275 5.32 12.12 5.24
C TYR A 275 5.64 13.60 5.51
N SER A 276 6.81 14.07 5.06
CA SER A 276 7.33 15.43 5.24
C SER A 276 7.00 16.38 4.09
N SER A 277 6.20 15.94 3.13
CA SER A 277 5.79 16.79 2.02
C SER A 277 4.56 17.64 2.35
N ASP A 278 4.35 18.69 1.56
CA ASP A 278 3.22 19.61 1.71
C ASP A 278 1.85 18.94 1.52
N PHE A 279 1.79 17.72 0.98
CA PHE A 279 0.56 16.94 0.92
C PHE A 279 -0.03 16.69 2.32
N TYR A 280 0.83 16.55 3.34
CA TYR A 280 0.44 16.25 4.71
C TYR A 280 0.40 17.48 5.63
N SER A 281 0.84 18.64 5.15
CA SER A 281 0.79 19.89 5.89
C SER A 281 -0.66 20.39 5.95
N GLN A 282 -1.23 20.54 7.15
CA GLN A 282 -2.53 21.19 7.27
C GLN A 282 -2.34 22.72 7.07
N PRO A 283 -3.35 23.43 6.55
CA PRO A 283 -3.28 24.88 6.39
C PRO A 283 -3.00 25.67 7.68
N ASP A 284 -3.23 25.07 8.84
CA ASP A 284 -3.08 25.69 10.16
C ASP A 284 -1.70 25.47 10.82
N ASP A 285 -0.75 24.82 10.13
CA ASP A 285 0.61 24.53 10.63
C ASP A 285 1.69 25.54 10.15
N VAL A 286 1.29 26.76 9.76
CA VAL A 286 2.20 27.89 9.42
C VAL A 286 1.94 29.11 10.30
#